data_AF-A0A0C1ZKD0-F1
#
_entry.id   AF-A0A0C1ZKD0-F1
#
_cell.length_a   1.000
_cell.length_b   1.000
_cell.length_c   1.000
_cell.angle_alpha   90.00
_cell.angle_beta   90.00
_cell.angle_gamma   90.00
#
_symmetry.space_group_name_H-M   'P 1'
#
loop_
_entity.id
_entity.type
_entity.pdbx_description
1 polymer ?
#
loop_
_entity_poly.entity_id
_entity_poly.type
_entity_poly.pdbx_seq_one_letter_code
_entity_poly.pdbx_strand_id
1 'polypeptide(L)'
;MLVSPFRCAVPVLLTVVVGCSDDPDARELTAGGSFSTGATTMGETATNGSESASDTDETTGGMDTDSSDSSDSTDDGTTGEPLPPDVICEPWAMPSDAHDQSVVPVEVEPQDPNATKIVLVAGAPSVMQPQGAHEFFAGTAILAKLLCQTPGVVPVIVKNGWPTDESIFTGADAIVFYLDGAEKHPLTDPNKLAVLAEHIDAGAGFVNLHYAVDYAPALGAQILPWLGGYYEAGYSVNPIWTATFDEFPAHPVTTGVTALTIDEEWYYNMRWVEGEIGITRILEDVPPEETRTTPDTQAHPGRSEVTAWTYDRPDGGRGFGFTGGHWYGNWIDQPETPHAPMLRRVVVQGILWSAKHPIPPGGAPVDLDPADNGNYIDTK
;
A
#
# COMPACT_ATOMS: atom_id res chain seq x y z
N MET A 1 -26.96 -49.13 34.15
CA MET A 1 -25.99 -50.15 34.66
C MET A 1 -25.10 -50.55 33.51
N LEU A 2 -23.77 -50.68 33.79
CA LEU A 2 -22.63 -50.98 32.87
C LEU A 2 -22.28 -49.79 31.96
N VAL A 3 -21.31 -48.90 32.18
CA VAL A 3 -19.97 -48.86 32.82
C VAL A 3 -18.84 -49.64 32.12
N SER A 4 -17.86 -48.84 31.66
CA SER A 4 -16.43 -49.10 31.37
C SER A 4 -15.97 -49.32 29.90
N PRO A 5 -14.72 -48.95 29.55
CA PRO A 5 -13.96 -47.78 30.00
C PRO A 5 -13.10 -47.09 28.91
N PHE A 6 -12.63 -45.89 29.27
CA PHE A 6 -11.55 -45.13 28.64
C PHE A 6 -10.24 -45.93 28.48
N ARG A 7 -9.51 -45.69 27.39
CA ARG A 7 -8.08 -46.04 27.25
C ARG A 7 -7.27 -44.76 26.99
N CYS A 8 -6.35 -44.46 27.90
CA CYS A 8 -5.26 -43.51 27.72
C CYS A 8 -4.24 -44.09 26.72
N ALA A 9 -3.80 -43.27 25.76
CA ALA A 9 -2.61 -43.53 24.96
C ALA A 9 -1.46 -42.68 25.48
N VAL A 10 -0.35 -43.33 25.77
CA VAL A 10 0.96 -42.75 26.15
C VAL A 10 1.71 -42.41 24.86
N PRO A 11 2.39 -41.26 24.74
CA PRO A 11 3.25 -41.00 23.59
C PRO A 11 4.59 -41.71 23.73
N VAL A 12 5.01 -42.42 22.67
CA VAL A 12 6.34 -42.98 22.52
C VAL A 12 7.28 -41.87 22.05
N LEU A 13 8.28 -41.58 22.88
CA LEU A 13 9.36 -40.64 22.61
C LEU A 13 10.34 -41.29 21.63
N LEU A 14 10.42 -40.79 20.40
CA LEU A 14 11.43 -41.22 19.42
C LEU A 14 12.62 -40.25 19.48
N THR A 15 13.71 -40.70 20.10
CA THR A 15 15.00 -40.02 20.12
C THR A 15 15.67 -40.16 18.74
N VAL A 16 15.79 -39.05 18.00
CA VAL A 16 16.65 -38.99 16.81
C VAL A 16 18.06 -38.64 17.26
N VAL A 17 18.99 -39.56 17.01
CA VAL A 17 20.43 -39.39 17.20
C VAL A 17 20.96 -38.53 16.05
N VAL A 18 21.48 -37.36 16.36
CA VAL A 18 22.27 -36.52 15.45
C VAL A 18 23.67 -37.12 15.39
N GLY A 19 24.00 -37.75 14.25
CA GLY A 19 25.35 -38.17 13.92
C GLY A 19 26.04 -37.07 13.13
N CYS A 20 27.11 -36.51 13.70
CA CYS A 20 28.12 -35.75 12.97
C CYS A 20 28.91 -36.71 12.06
N SER A 21 29.06 -36.36 10.78
CA SER A 21 30.14 -36.89 9.95
C SER A 21 30.76 -35.75 9.16
N ASP A 22 32.04 -35.55 9.42
CA ASP A 22 32.93 -34.64 8.72
C ASP A 22 33.10 -35.07 7.25
N ASP A 23 32.97 -34.11 6.33
CA ASP A 23 33.38 -34.27 4.92
C ASP A 23 34.65 -33.44 4.67
N PRO A 24 35.80 -34.08 4.36
CA PRO A 24 37.06 -33.41 4.10
C PRO A 24 37.34 -33.33 2.60
N ASP A 25 36.89 -32.26 1.92
CA ASP A 25 37.42 -31.91 0.60
C ASP A 25 37.18 -30.42 0.26
N ALA A 26 37.96 -29.54 0.90
CA ALA A 26 38.17 -28.17 0.45
C ALA A 26 39.62 -28.02 -0.03
N ARG A 27 39.83 -28.12 -1.35
CA ARG A 27 41.10 -27.81 -2.00
C ARG A 27 41.05 -26.43 -2.66
N GLU A 28 41.73 -25.51 -2.00
CA GLU A 28 42.71 -24.55 -2.53
C GLU A 28 42.73 -24.26 -4.05
N LEU A 29 42.45 -23.02 -4.42
CA LEU A 29 43.03 -22.35 -5.59
C LEU A 29 43.47 -20.93 -5.17
N THR A 30 44.78 -20.78 -4.96
CA THR A 30 45.49 -19.50 -4.84
C THR A 30 46.24 -19.17 -6.12
N ALA A 31 46.05 -17.96 -6.65
CA ALA A 31 47.02 -17.09 -7.32
C ALA A 31 46.23 -15.87 -7.81
N GLY A 32 46.60 -14.61 -7.65
CA GLY A 32 47.87 -13.96 -7.31
C GLY A 32 47.85 -12.62 -8.05
N GLY A 33 48.01 -11.50 -7.34
CA GLY A 33 47.94 -10.17 -7.95
C GLY A 33 48.15 -9.03 -6.94
N SER A 34 49.42 -8.77 -6.64
CA SER A 34 49.92 -7.62 -5.88
C SER A 34 49.59 -6.30 -6.58
N PHE A 35 49.24 -5.23 -5.84
CA PHE A 35 49.94 -3.94 -5.94
C PHE A 35 49.69 -3.01 -4.73
N SER A 36 50.80 -2.65 -4.11
CA SER A 36 51.23 -1.40 -3.44
C SER A 36 50.30 -0.60 -2.52
N THR A 37 50.84 -0.47 -1.31
CA THR A 37 50.61 0.48 -0.22
C THR A 37 50.65 1.96 -0.60
N GLY A 38 49.83 2.76 0.09
CA GLY A 38 49.99 4.20 0.27
C GLY A 38 49.28 4.64 1.56
N ALA A 39 50.02 4.71 2.67
CA ALA A 39 49.57 5.28 3.92
C ALA A 39 49.96 6.76 3.99
N THR A 40 49.04 7.61 4.45
CA THR A 40 49.37 8.93 5.00
C THR A 40 48.55 9.15 6.27
N THR A 41 49.28 9.23 7.37
CA THR A 41 48.85 9.69 8.70
C THR A 41 48.80 11.21 8.79
N MET A 42 47.93 11.73 9.65
CA MET A 42 48.13 12.78 10.69
C MET A 42 46.98 13.78 10.75
N GLY A 43 46.47 14.01 11.96
CA GLY A 43 45.60 15.15 12.26
C GLY A 43 44.78 15.04 13.54
N GLU A 44 45.44 14.82 14.69
CA GLU A 44 44.86 15.10 16.01
C GLU A 44 44.61 16.60 16.20
N THR A 45 43.47 17.00 16.78
CA THR A 45 43.45 18.02 17.84
C THR A 45 42.17 17.94 18.65
N ALA A 46 42.32 17.64 19.93
CA ALA A 46 41.32 17.87 20.98
C ALA A 46 41.31 19.34 21.40
N THR A 47 40.20 19.85 21.94
CA THR A 47 40.19 20.55 23.24
C THR A 47 38.78 20.83 23.78
N ASN A 48 38.68 20.64 25.10
CA ASN A 48 37.60 20.84 26.07
C ASN A 48 36.96 22.24 26.16
N GLY A 49 35.78 22.27 26.79
CA GLY A 49 35.29 23.33 27.69
C GLY A 49 33.77 23.25 27.87
N SER A 50 33.20 22.48 28.81
CA SER A 50 33.01 22.72 30.26
C SER A 50 31.94 23.79 30.63
N GLU A 51 30.85 23.33 31.27
CA GLU A 51 30.13 23.85 32.46
C GLU A 51 29.60 25.32 32.42
N SER A 52 28.43 25.73 32.92
CA SER A 52 27.57 25.44 34.10
C SER A 52 26.26 26.25 33.87
N ALA A 53 25.03 25.83 34.20
CA ALA A 53 24.37 25.58 35.49
C ALA A 53 24.28 26.78 36.45
N SER A 54 23.07 27.35 36.60
CA SER A 54 22.46 27.89 37.84
C SER A 54 21.04 28.40 37.49
N ASP A 55 19.93 27.74 37.81
CA ASP A 55 19.29 27.46 39.10
C ASP A 55 18.87 28.68 39.93
N THR A 56 17.71 28.51 40.61
CA THR A 56 17.06 29.30 41.69
C THR A 56 16.09 30.42 41.27
N ASP A 57 14.96 30.64 41.96
CA ASP A 57 14.18 29.89 42.95
C ASP A 57 12.85 30.65 43.17
N GLU A 58 11.91 29.97 43.80
CA GLU A 58 10.58 30.34 44.26
C GLU A 58 10.41 31.75 44.85
N THR A 59 9.18 32.26 44.77
CA THR A 59 8.57 32.91 45.94
C THR A 59 7.06 32.74 45.96
N THR A 60 6.61 32.11 47.04
CA THR A 60 5.23 31.89 47.49
C THR A 60 4.60 33.12 48.15
N GLY A 61 3.26 33.21 48.07
CA GLY A 61 2.39 34.03 48.93
C GLY A 61 1.22 34.59 48.11
N GLY A 62 -0.05 34.55 48.48
CA GLY A 62 -0.74 34.13 49.69
C GLY A 62 -2.07 34.90 49.74
N MET A 63 -3.16 34.17 49.92
CA MET A 63 -4.45 34.55 50.53
C MET A 63 -5.42 35.58 49.87
N ASP A 64 -6.67 35.10 49.81
CA ASP A 64 -7.95 35.74 50.18
C ASP A 64 -8.97 36.21 49.11
N THR A 65 -10.11 35.50 49.17
CA THR A 65 -11.52 35.96 49.20
C THR A 65 -12.23 36.50 47.96
N ASP A 66 -13.25 35.71 47.58
CA ASP A 66 -14.67 36.08 47.48
C ASP A 66 -15.22 36.78 46.21
N SER A 67 -16.32 36.17 45.74
CA SER A 67 -17.46 36.73 45.01
C SER A 67 -17.32 37.20 43.56
N SER A 68 -18.03 36.43 42.72
CA SER A 68 -18.83 36.84 41.55
C SER A 68 -18.20 37.79 40.53
N ASP A 69 -17.89 37.26 39.35
CA ASP A 69 -18.14 38.02 38.13
C ASP A 69 -18.54 37.12 36.97
N SER A 70 -19.47 37.66 36.17
CA SER A 70 -19.89 37.08 34.90
C SER A 70 -18.83 37.42 33.87
N SER A 71 -18.28 36.43 33.18
CA SER A 71 -17.58 36.69 31.93
C SER A 71 -17.60 35.46 31.03
N ASP A 72 -18.46 35.55 30.02
CA ASP A 72 -18.01 35.49 28.63
C ASP A 72 -17.22 34.23 28.25
N SER A 73 -17.95 33.15 27.98
CA SER A 73 -17.46 32.13 27.06
C SER A 73 -17.49 32.75 25.65
N THR A 74 -16.37 33.34 25.25
CA THR A 74 -16.10 33.64 23.84
C THR A 74 -16.10 32.31 23.10
N ASP A 75 -17.25 32.02 22.51
CA ASP A 75 -17.38 31.29 21.25
C ASP A 75 -16.37 31.90 20.27
N ASP A 76 -15.19 31.29 20.14
CA ASP A 76 -14.33 31.49 18.97
C ASP A 76 -15.01 30.80 17.80
N GLY A 77 -16.14 31.40 17.40
CA GLY A 77 -16.74 31.21 16.11
C GLY A 77 -15.76 31.79 15.11
N THR A 78 -14.82 30.97 14.67
CA THR A 78 -14.04 31.23 13.48
C THR A 78 -15.01 31.18 12.30
N THR A 79 -15.72 32.27 12.06
CA THR A 79 -16.44 32.54 10.81
C THR A 79 -15.42 32.87 9.73
N GLY A 80 -14.42 31.99 9.57
CA GLY A 80 -13.55 31.98 8.41
C GLY A 80 -14.41 31.68 7.20
N GLU A 81 -14.17 32.41 6.11
CA GLU A 81 -14.71 32.05 4.81
C GLU A 81 -14.37 30.57 4.54
N PRO A 82 -15.31 29.75 4.00
CA PRO A 82 -15.02 28.35 3.70
C PRO A 82 -13.75 28.27 2.86
N LEU A 83 -12.85 27.34 3.18
CA LEU A 83 -11.68 27.10 2.35
C LEU A 83 -12.14 26.81 0.91
N PRO A 84 -11.43 27.34 -0.11
CA PRO A 84 -11.74 26.99 -1.48
C PRO A 84 -11.57 25.47 -1.66
N PRO A 85 -12.34 24.85 -2.57
CA PRO A 85 -12.20 23.43 -2.83
C PRO A 85 -10.80 23.11 -3.35
N ASP A 86 -10.31 21.92 -3.02
CA ASP A 86 -9.04 21.41 -3.49
C ASP A 86 -9.04 21.24 -5.01
N VAL A 87 -8.03 21.79 -5.69
CA VAL A 87 -7.93 21.82 -7.15
C VAL A 87 -8.02 20.41 -7.77
N ILE A 88 -7.51 19.39 -7.07
CA ILE A 88 -7.58 17.99 -7.52
C ILE A 88 -9.02 17.44 -7.56
N CYS A 89 -9.91 17.97 -6.71
CA CYS A 89 -11.31 17.56 -6.61
C CYS A 89 -12.29 18.44 -7.40
N GLU A 90 -11.78 19.51 -8.02
CA GLU A 90 -12.54 20.33 -8.96
C GLU A 90 -12.51 19.73 -10.38
N PRO A 91 -13.44 20.12 -11.27
CA PRO A 91 -13.39 19.74 -12.68
C PRO A 91 -12.07 20.18 -13.33
N TRP A 92 -11.34 19.22 -13.89
CA TRP A 92 -10.10 19.51 -14.61
C TRP A 92 -10.39 20.09 -16.00
N ALA A 93 -9.39 20.71 -16.61
CA ALA A 93 -9.50 21.13 -18.00
C ALA A 93 -9.71 19.92 -18.93
N MET A 94 -10.46 20.13 -20.01
CA MET A 94 -10.62 19.09 -21.03
C MET A 94 -9.26 18.79 -21.67
N PRO A 95 -8.82 17.52 -21.69
CA PRO A 95 -7.57 17.15 -22.34
C PRO A 95 -7.64 17.40 -23.85
N SER A 96 -6.53 17.81 -24.47
CA SER A 96 -6.48 18.05 -25.92
C SER A 96 -6.65 16.80 -26.76
N ASP A 97 -6.23 15.65 -26.21
CA ASP A 97 -6.43 14.31 -26.74
C ASP A 97 -6.33 13.28 -25.60
N ALA A 98 -6.54 11.99 -25.90
CA ALA A 98 -6.53 10.91 -24.91
C ALA A 98 -5.21 10.76 -24.12
N HIS A 99 -4.12 11.34 -24.61
CA HIS A 99 -2.78 11.28 -24.01
C HIS A 99 -2.39 12.57 -23.28
N ASP A 100 -3.23 13.61 -23.32
CA ASP A 100 -2.95 14.86 -22.63
C ASP A 100 -3.11 14.70 -21.12
N GLN A 101 -1.99 14.39 -20.48
CA GLN A 101 -1.85 14.28 -19.03
C GLN A 101 -1.56 15.64 -18.35
N SER A 102 -1.41 16.74 -19.11
CA SER A 102 -1.02 18.04 -18.55
C SER A 102 -2.13 18.75 -17.80
N VAL A 103 -3.38 18.33 -18.01
CA VAL A 103 -4.57 18.85 -17.33
C VAL A 103 -4.75 18.25 -15.93
N VAL A 104 -4.01 17.20 -15.57
CA VAL A 104 -4.10 16.52 -14.28
C VAL A 104 -3.23 17.23 -13.25
N PRO A 105 -3.78 17.73 -12.13
CA PRO A 105 -2.98 18.30 -11.05
C PRO A 105 -2.09 17.23 -10.41
N VAL A 106 -0.80 17.54 -10.24
CA VAL A 106 0.20 16.65 -9.62
C VAL A 106 0.94 17.39 -8.51
N GLU A 107 1.26 16.69 -7.43
CA GLU A 107 1.99 17.20 -6.27
C GLU A 107 1.37 18.48 -5.67
N VAL A 108 0.03 18.56 -5.67
CA VAL A 108 -0.72 19.66 -5.05
C VAL A 108 -1.19 19.23 -3.66
N GLU A 109 -0.71 19.92 -2.63
CA GLU A 109 -1.10 19.69 -1.23
C GLU A 109 -2.56 20.09 -0.95
N PRO A 110 -3.26 19.38 -0.04
CA PRO A 110 -4.58 19.77 0.42
C PRO A 110 -4.59 21.16 1.06
N GLN A 111 -5.68 21.90 0.86
CA GLN A 111 -5.93 23.19 1.49
C GLN A 111 -6.37 23.05 2.95
N ASP A 112 -7.17 22.02 3.27
CA ASP A 112 -7.58 21.70 4.63
C ASP A 112 -6.54 20.76 5.28
N PRO A 113 -5.81 21.19 6.32
CA PRO A 113 -4.84 20.34 7.01
C PRO A 113 -5.49 19.17 7.78
N ASN A 114 -6.82 19.14 7.93
CA ASN A 114 -7.56 18.06 8.55
C ASN A 114 -8.20 17.09 7.54
N ALA A 115 -8.03 17.33 6.24
CA ALA A 115 -8.48 16.39 5.22
C ALA A 115 -7.72 15.07 5.35
N THR A 116 -8.41 13.96 5.05
CA THR A 116 -7.75 12.67 4.85
C THR A 116 -6.89 12.75 3.59
N LYS A 117 -5.58 12.87 3.75
CA LYS A 117 -4.61 13.02 2.66
C LYS A 117 -4.18 11.65 2.14
N ILE A 118 -4.38 11.40 0.85
CA ILE A 118 -4.02 10.13 0.21
C ILE A 118 -3.01 10.38 -0.90
N VAL A 119 -1.76 9.94 -0.73
CA VAL A 119 -0.73 10.10 -1.75
C VAL A 119 -0.77 8.92 -2.72
N LEU A 120 -1.10 9.20 -3.99
CA LEU A 120 -1.18 8.22 -5.06
C LEU A 120 0.07 8.33 -5.95
N VAL A 121 0.98 7.37 -5.85
CA VAL A 121 2.21 7.30 -6.64
C VAL A 121 1.99 6.45 -7.89
N ALA A 122 1.84 7.14 -9.01
CA ALA A 122 1.73 6.54 -10.34
C ALA A 122 3.11 6.32 -10.95
N GLY A 123 3.32 5.12 -11.49
CA GLY A 123 4.55 4.76 -12.20
C GLY A 123 4.80 5.58 -13.45
N ALA A 124 6.05 5.56 -13.93
CA ALA A 124 6.36 5.99 -15.29
C ALA A 124 5.75 5.00 -16.31
N PRO A 125 5.56 5.41 -17.59
CA PRO A 125 5.01 4.53 -18.61
C PRO A 125 5.76 3.20 -18.72
N SER A 126 5.03 2.08 -18.67
CA SER A 126 5.61 0.75 -18.84
C SER A 126 5.76 0.44 -20.34
N VAL A 127 6.86 0.92 -20.92
CA VAL A 127 7.13 0.91 -22.38
C VAL A 127 7.19 -0.48 -23.04
N MET A 128 7.29 -1.55 -22.23
CA MET A 128 7.30 -2.93 -22.74
C MET A 128 5.90 -3.54 -22.86
N GLN A 129 4.87 -2.86 -22.34
CA GLN A 129 3.49 -3.33 -22.34
C GLN A 129 2.68 -2.70 -23.49
N PRO A 130 1.68 -3.42 -24.04
CA PRO A 130 0.83 -2.86 -25.10
C PRO A 130 0.03 -1.65 -24.58
N GLN A 131 -0.44 -0.80 -25.50
CA GLN A 131 -1.37 0.29 -25.16
C GLN A 131 -2.57 -0.25 -24.38
N GLY A 132 -2.98 0.45 -23.33
CA GLY A 132 -4.10 0.06 -22.47
C GLY A 132 -3.71 -0.91 -21.34
N ALA A 133 -2.54 -1.53 -21.39
CA ALA A 133 -1.97 -2.26 -20.25
C ALA A 133 -1.08 -1.35 -19.41
N HIS A 134 -1.06 -1.49 -18.08
CA HIS A 134 -0.15 -0.75 -17.19
C HIS A 134 -0.21 0.79 -17.39
N GLU A 135 -1.40 1.32 -17.64
CA GLU A 135 -1.65 2.77 -17.77
C GLU A 135 -1.73 3.41 -16.37
N PHE A 136 -0.63 3.35 -15.64
CA PHE A 136 -0.56 3.64 -14.21
C PHE A 136 -1.03 5.06 -13.88
N PHE A 137 -0.59 6.06 -14.65
CA PHE A 137 -1.01 7.44 -14.45
C PHE A 137 -2.49 7.64 -14.75
N ALA A 138 -3.00 7.04 -15.82
CA ALA A 138 -4.39 7.15 -16.21
C ALA A 138 -5.34 6.52 -15.17
N GLY A 139 -5.03 5.31 -14.70
CA GLY A 139 -5.81 4.68 -13.65
C GLY A 139 -5.72 5.42 -12.31
N THR A 140 -4.55 5.97 -11.98
CA THR A 140 -4.38 6.83 -10.78
C THR A 140 -5.21 8.10 -10.86
N ALA A 141 -5.28 8.74 -12.03
CA ALA A 141 -6.12 9.91 -12.26
C ALA A 141 -7.62 9.60 -12.06
N ILE A 142 -8.08 8.43 -12.55
CA ILE A 142 -9.44 7.95 -12.25
C ILE A 142 -9.61 7.78 -10.74
N LEU A 143 -8.73 7.03 -10.07
CA LEU A 143 -8.84 6.76 -8.64
C LEU A 143 -8.88 8.07 -7.81
N ALA A 144 -8.09 9.07 -8.18
CA ALA A 144 -8.12 10.39 -7.54
C ALA A 144 -9.52 11.05 -7.65
N LYS A 145 -10.09 11.09 -8.86
CA LYS A 145 -11.44 11.63 -9.08
C LYS A 145 -12.51 10.87 -8.29
N LEU A 146 -12.40 9.56 -8.17
CA LEU A 146 -13.34 8.75 -7.39
C LEU A 146 -13.18 9.01 -5.88
N LEU A 147 -11.95 9.14 -5.38
CA LEU A 147 -11.68 9.45 -3.98
C LEU A 147 -12.24 10.82 -3.58
N CYS A 148 -12.14 11.83 -4.46
CA CYS A 148 -12.73 13.15 -4.27
C CYS A 148 -14.27 13.15 -4.11
N GLN A 149 -14.96 12.07 -4.48
CA GLN A 149 -16.40 11.94 -4.26
C GLN A 149 -16.74 11.64 -2.79
N THR A 150 -15.75 11.30 -1.97
CA THR A 150 -15.91 11.04 -0.53
C THR A 150 -15.59 12.30 0.27
N PRO A 151 -16.54 12.85 1.06
CA PRO A 151 -16.31 14.09 1.81
C PRO A 151 -15.10 14.02 2.75
N GLY A 152 -14.26 15.06 2.73
CA GLY A 152 -13.08 15.17 3.59
C GLY A 152 -11.88 14.34 3.14
N VAL A 153 -11.91 13.75 1.94
CA VAL A 153 -10.79 13.01 1.35
C VAL A 153 -10.16 13.85 0.24
N VAL A 154 -8.83 14.03 0.30
CA VAL A 154 -8.08 14.78 -0.70
C VAL A 154 -6.90 13.93 -1.20
N PRO A 155 -6.95 13.43 -2.45
CA PRO A 155 -5.84 12.72 -3.05
C PRO A 155 -4.74 13.68 -3.54
N VAL A 156 -3.49 13.22 -3.51
CA VAL A 156 -2.34 13.91 -4.10
C VAL A 156 -1.68 12.96 -5.09
N ILE A 157 -1.63 13.32 -6.36
CA ILE A 157 -1.01 12.48 -7.39
C ILE A 157 0.48 12.79 -7.50
N VAL A 158 1.31 11.77 -7.36
CA VAL A 158 2.72 11.78 -7.74
C VAL A 158 2.85 11.07 -9.08
N LYS A 159 3.57 11.70 -10.01
CA LYS A 159 3.78 11.17 -11.36
C LYS A 159 5.19 10.59 -11.52
N ASN A 160 5.36 9.61 -12.39
CA ASN A 160 6.66 9.01 -12.76
C ASN A 160 7.40 8.30 -11.60
N GLY A 161 6.64 7.75 -10.65
CA GLY A 161 7.10 6.75 -9.68
C GLY A 161 7.74 7.30 -8.41
N TRP A 162 8.08 8.59 -8.33
CA TRP A 162 8.59 9.22 -7.11
C TRP A 162 8.40 10.74 -7.15
N PRO A 163 8.08 11.40 -6.02
CA PRO A 163 7.83 12.84 -6.05
C PRO A 163 9.10 13.63 -6.29
N THR A 164 8.92 14.86 -6.79
CA THR A 164 10.03 15.82 -6.90
C THR A 164 10.45 16.37 -5.54
N ASP A 165 9.52 16.41 -4.58
CA ASP A 165 9.72 16.79 -3.18
C ASP A 165 9.09 15.74 -2.25
N GLU A 166 9.92 15.06 -1.46
CA GLU A 166 9.48 14.00 -0.54
C GLU A 166 8.63 14.50 0.63
N SER A 167 8.61 15.82 0.88
CA SER A 167 7.73 16.41 1.88
C SER A 167 6.24 16.15 1.58
N ILE A 168 5.90 15.82 0.33
CA ILE A 168 4.55 15.41 -0.07
C ILE A 168 4.01 14.21 0.71
N PHE A 169 4.87 13.36 1.28
CA PHE A 169 4.45 12.24 2.12
C PHE A 169 4.11 12.65 3.55
N THR A 170 4.51 13.85 3.98
CA THR A 170 4.21 14.37 5.32
C THR A 170 2.71 14.47 5.53
N GLY A 171 2.23 13.90 6.63
CA GLY A 171 0.81 13.89 6.97
C GLY A 171 -0.08 13.02 6.08
N ALA A 172 0.50 12.15 5.24
CA ALA A 172 -0.30 11.20 4.46
C ALA A 172 -1.00 10.19 5.39
N ASP A 173 -2.31 10.04 5.25
CA ASP A 173 -3.08 8.99 5.93
C ASP A 173 -2.95 7.65 5.22
N ALA A 174 -2.73 7.68 3.90
CA ALA A 174 -2.36 6.51 3.12
C ALA A 174 -1.45 6.85 1.95
N ILE A 175 -0.59 5.90 1.61
CA ILE A 175 0.31 5.96 0.46
C ILE A 175 0.01 4.77 -0.45
N VAL A 176 -0.34 5.06 -1.70
CA VAL A 176 -0.80 4.09 -2.69
C VAL A 176 0.18 4.02 -3.83
N PHE A 177 0.70 2.84 -4.12
CA PHE A 177 1.58 2.60 -5.26
C PHE A 177 0.82 1.85 -6.36
N TYR A 178 0.80 2.45 -7.55
CA TYR A 178 0.32 1.82 -8.78
C TYR A 178 1.36 2.08 -9.86
N LEU A 179 2.30 1.14 -9.99
CA LEU A 179 3.55 1.32 -10.72
C LEU A 179 4.18 -0.05 -11.05
N ASP A 180 5.27 -0.04 -11.81
CA ASP A 180 6.04 -1.26 -12.10
C ASP A 180 6.68 -1.84 -10.82
N GLY A 181 6.59 -3.15 -10.64
CA GLY A 181 7.20 -3.89 -9.53
C GLY A 181 8.62 -4.40 -9.78
N ALA A 182 9.01 -5.38 -8.98
CA ALA A 182 10.31 -6.05 -9.05
C ALA A 182 11.48 -5.04 -9.01
N GLU A 183 12.47 -5.20 -9.89
CA GLU A 183 13.66 -4.34 -9.97
C GLU A 183 13.36 -2.87 -10.36
N LYS A 184 12.15 -2.58 -10.83
CA LYS A 184 11.71 -1.22 -11.16
C LYS A 184 10.95 -0.54 -10.04
N HIS A 185 10.64 -1.27 -8.97
CA HIS A 185 9.92 -0.73 -7.83
C HIS A 185 10.78 0.35 -7.15
N PRO A 186 10.25 1.55 -6.82
CA PRO A 186 11.05 2.64 -6.26
C PRO A 186 11.70 2.29 -4.91
N LEU A 187 11.11 1.36 -4.15
CA LEU A 187 11.64 0.90 -2.86
C LEU A 187 12.84 -0.05 -2.98
N THR A 188 13.29 -0.37 -4.20
CA THR A 188 14.61 -0.98 -4.41
C THR A 188 15.76 -0.05 -4.02
N ASP A 189 15.51 1.27 -4.01
CA ASP A 189 16.42 2.25 -3.43
C ASP A 189 16.22 2.29 -1.90
N PRO A 190 17.23 1.94 -1.09
CA PRO A 190 17.09 1.91 0.37
C PRO A 190 16.83 3.28 0.98
N ASN A 191 17.22 4.39 0.32
CA ASN A 191 16.91 5.74 0.82
C ASN A 191 15.42 6.04 0.69
N LYS A 192 14.83 5.67 -0.45
CA LYS A 192 13.39 5.80 -0.71
C LYS A 192 12.56 4.93 0.22
N LEU A 193 13.03 3.70 0.47
CA LEU A 193 12.44 2.81 1.46
C LEU A 193 12.45 3.43 2.86
N ALA A 194 13.57 4.05 3.28
CA ALA A 194 13.69 4.69 4.59
C ALA A 194 12.75 5.89 4.75
N VAL A 195 12.59 6.72 3.69
CA VAL A 195 11.62 7.84 3.69
C VAL A 195 10.20 7.32 3.90
N LEU A 196 9.80 6.28 3.16
CA LEU A 196 8.46 5.70 3.27
C LEU A 196 8.23 5.03 4.63
N ALA A 197 9.25 4.37 5.17
CA ALA A 197 9.20 3.73 6.49
C ALA A 197 8.76 4.72 7.58
N GLU A 198 9.29 5.95 7.57
CA GLU A 198 8.93 6.98 8.57
C GLU A 198 7.42 7.24 8.62
N HIS A 199 6.78 7.38 7.45
CA HIS A 199 5.35 7.67 7.36
C HIS A 199 4.49 6.44 7.67
N ILE A 200 4.90 5.28 7.17
CA ILE A 200 4.19 4.02 7.38
C ILE A 200 4.24 3.62 8.86
N ASP A 201 5.39 3.74 9.52
CA ASP A 201 5.57 3.48 10.95
C ASP A 201 4.82 4.51 11.82
N ALA A 202 4.64 5.75 11.34
CA ALA A 202 3.77 6.75 11.96
C ALA A 202 2.27 6.42 11.82
N GLY A 203 1.92 5.38 11.06
CA GLY A 203 0.57 4.83 10.98
C GLY A 203 -0.16 5.08 9.66
N ALA A 204 0.52 5.67 8.66
CA ALA A 204 -0.02 5.78 7.31
C ALA A 204 -0.31 4.39 6.74
N GLY A 205 -1.43 4.27 6.03
CA GLY A 205 -1.79 3.07 5.30
C GLY A 205 -0.83 2.83 4.13
N PHE A 206 -0.51 1.56 3.85
CA PHE A 206 0.33 1.18 2.71
C PHE A 206 -0.45 0.33 1.71
N VAL A 207 -0.59 0.82 0.49
CA VAL A 207 -1.43 0.20 -0.53
C VAL A 207 -0.61 -0.09 -1.77
N ASN A 208 -0.67 -1.31 -2.31
CA ASN A 208 0.00 -1.69 -3.54
C ASN A 208 -1.01 -2.29 -4.52
N LEU A 209 -1.03 -1.74 -5.73
CA LEU A 209 -1.94 -2.12 -6.80
C LEU A 209 -1.16 -2.76 -7.95
N HIS A 210 -1.71 -3.85 -8.48
CA HIS A 210 -1.18 -4.60 -9.60
C HIS A 210 0.29 -4.99 -9.40
N TYR A 211 1.13 -4.69 -10.39
CA TYR A 211 2.54 -5.04 -10.40
C TYR A 211 3.34 -4.47 -9.21
N ALA A 212 2.84 -3.41 -8.54
CA ALA A 212 3.49 -2.88 -7.33
C ALA A 212 3.58 -3.91 -6.19
N VAL A 213 2.78 -4.99 -6.20
CA VAL A 213 2.86 -6.06 -5.19
C VAL A 213 4.04 -7.02 -5.42
N ASP A 214 4.77 -6.93 -6.54
CA ASP A 214 5.91 -7.79 -6.85
C ASP A 214 7.20 -7.26 -6.22
N TYR A 215 7.79 -8.07 -5.34
CA TYR A 215 9.06 -7.78 -4.69
C TYR A 215 10.00 -8.99 -4.72
N ALA A 216 11.29 -8.72 -4.94
CA ALA A 216 12.33 -9.72 -4.70
C ALA A 216 12.37 -10.12 -3.21
N PRO A 217 12.70 -11.37 -2.85
CA PRO A 217 12.52 -11.90 -1.48
C PRO A 217 13.13 -11.05 -0.36
N ALA A 218 14.32 -10.48 -0.58
CA ALA A 218 15.00 -9.67 0.43
C ALA A 218 14.27 -8.34 0.73
N LEU A 219 13.67 -7.73 -0.29
CA LEU A 219 12.84 -6.53 -0.12
C LEU A 219 11.43 -6.92 0.34
N GLY A 220 10.86 -7.99 -0.23
CA GLY A 220 9.56 -8.53 0.18
C GLY A 220 9.48 -8.83 1.68
N ALA A 221 10.55 -9.35 2.29
CA ALA A 221 10.63 -9.55 3.73
C ALA A 221 10.54 -8.24 4.55
N GLN A 222 10.98 -7.10 3.99
CA GLN A 222 10.86 -5.77 4.61
C GLN A 222 9.49 -5.14 4.37
N ILE A 223 8.82 -5.50 3.26
CA ILE A 223 7.48 -5.01 2.90
C ILE A 223 6.37 -5.80 3.59
N LEU A 224 6.59 -7.09 3.88
CA LEU A 224 5.60 -7.97 4.48
C LEU A 224 4.97 -7.41 5.77
N PRO A 225 5.71 -6.77 6.69
CA PRO A 225 5.13 -6.11 7.87
C PRO A 225 4.20 -4.93 7.56
N TRP A 226 4.28 -4.35 6.37
CA TRP A 226 3.45 -3.22 5.93
C TRP A 226 2.24 -3.66 5.11
N LEU A 227 2.46 -4.58 4.17
CA LEU A 227 1.45 -4.99 3.17
C LEU A 227 0.73 -6.30 3.53
N GLY A 228 1.31 -7.13 4.38
CA GLY A 228 0.73 -8.41 4.83
C GLY A 228 0.94 -9.58 3.86
N GLY A 229 1.03 -9.29 2.56
CA GLY A 229 1.41 -10.25 1.54
C GLY A 229 2.10 -9.59 0.36
N TYR A 230 2.84 -10.35 -0.44
CA TYR A 230 3.47 -9.87 -1.67
C TYR A 230 3.66 -10.99 -2.69
N TYR A 231 3.81 -10.63 -3.95
CA TYR A 231 4.11 -11.54 -5.05
C TYR A 231 5.63 -11.81 -5.13
N GLU A 232 6.01 -13.08 -5.24
CA GLU A 232 7.40 -13.48 -5.43
C GLU A 232 7.56 -14.28 -6.74
N ALA A 233 8.35 -13.75 -7.67
CA ALA A 233 8.62 -14.42 -8.94
C ALA A 233 9.17 -15.85 -8.75
N GLY A 234 8.55 -16.83 -9.43
CA GLY A 234 8.90 -18.24 -9.33
C GLY A 234 8.20 -19.01 -8.20
N TYR A 235 7.56 -18.30 -7.26
CA TYR A 235 6.66 -18.87 -6.26
C TYR A 235 5.20 -18.57 -6.66
N SER A 236 4.91 -17.29 -6.90
CA SER A 236 3.64 -16.74 -7.36
C SER A 236 3.51 -16.81 -8.89
N VAL A 237 2.29 -16.59 -9.42
CA VAL A 237 1.99 -16.54 -10.87
C VAL A 237 0.99 -15.43 -11.20
N ASN A 238 1.01 -14.95 -12.45
CA ASN A 238 0.22 -13.82 -12.95
C ASN A 238 -0.47 -14.12 -14.30
N PRO A 239 -1.35 -15.12 -14.41
CA PRO A 239 -2.09 -15.35 -15.65
C PRO A 239 -3.14 -14.27 -15.91
N ILE A 240 -3.52 -14.14 -17.18
CA ILE A 240 -4.77 -13.47 -17.55
C ILE A 240 -5.90 -14.50 -17.50
N TRP A 241 -6.94 -14.20 -16.74
CA TRP A 241 -8.17 -15.00 -16.72
C TRP A 241 -9.37 -14.18 -16.23
N THR A 242 -10.56 -14.69 -16.55
CA THR A 242 -11.83 -14.11 -16.09
C THR A 242 -12.19 -14.66 -14.72
N ALA A 243 -11.96 -13.87 -13.66
CA ALA A 243 -12.34 -14.21 -12.29
C ALA A 243 -13.78 -13.78 -11.99
N THR A 244 -14.51 -14.58 -11.22
CA THR A 244 -15.85 -14.28 -10.71
C THR A 244 -15.84 -14.26 -9.20
N PHE A 245 -16.25 -13.13 -8.61
CA PHE A 245 -16.37 -12.94 -7.18
C PHE A 245 -17.84 -12.77 -6.83
N ASP A 246 -18.41 -13.72 -6.11
CA ASP A 246 -19.81 -13.73 -5.68
C ASP A 246 -20.00 -13.93 -4.16
N GLU A 247 -18.91 -14.19 -3.43
CA GLU A 247 -18.85 -14.26 -1.97
C GLU A 247 -17.88 -13.19 -1.44
N PHE A 248 -18.27 -12.52 -0.36
CA PHE A 248 -17.47 -11.45 0.25
C PHE A 248 -17.48 -11.57 1.78
N PRO A 249 -16.35 -11.31 2.46
CA PRO A 249 -16.33 -11.24 3.91
C PRO A 249 -17.19 -10.07 4.41
N ALA A 250 -17.65 -10.16 5.66
CA ALA A 250 -18.22 -9.01 6.35
C ALA A 250 -17.09 -8.03 6.74
N HIS A 251 -16.82 -7.04 5.88
CA HIS A 251 -15.72 -6.09 6.05
C HIS A 251 -16.09 -4.71 5.47
N PRO A 252 -15.61 -3.58 6.01
CA PRO A 252 -15.92 -2.26 5.44
C PRO A 252 -15.62 -2.14 3.94
N VAL A 253 -14.53 -2.76 3.47
CA VAL A 253 -14.11 -2.76 2.06
C VAL A 253 -15.10 -3.45 1.11
N THR A 254 -15.99 -4.31 1.61
CA THR A 254 -17.00 -5.01 0.81
C THR A 254 -18.39 -4.37 0.94
N THR A 255 -18.51 -3.25 1.65
CA THR A 255 -19.79 -2.53 1.80
C THR A 255 -20.33 -2.11 0.44
N GLY A 256 -21.57 -2.50 0.14
CA GLY A 256 -22.24 -2.16 -1.12
C GLY A 256 -21.60 -2.79 -2.37
N VAL A 257 -20.66 -3.74 -2.23
CA VAL A 257 -20.10 -4.50 -3.34
C VAL A 257 -21.06 -5.64 -3.67
N THR A 258 -21.43 -5.78 -4.94
CA THR A 258 -22.20 -6.91 -5.45
C THR A 258 -21.30 -7.84 -6.25
N ALA A 259 -21.81 -9.03 -6.60
CA ALA A 259 -21.09 -9.96 -7.45
C ALA A 259 -20.54 -9.27 -8.71
N LEU A 260 -19.32 -9.63 -9.07
CA LEU A 260 -18.60 -9.07 -10.22
C LEU A 260 -17.76 -10.16 -10.90
N THR A 261 -17.66 -10.03 -12.22
CA THR A 261 -16.81 -10.86 -13.08
C THR A 261 -15.92 -9.95 -13.89
N ILE A 262 -14.61 -10.17 -13.84
CA ILE A 262 -13.59 -9.29 -14.42
C ILE A 262 -12.51 -10.15 -15.10
N ASP A 263 -12.22 -9.85 -16.37
CA ASP A 263 -11.07 -10.38 -17.10
C ASP A 263 -9.85 -9.49 -16.85
N GLU A 264 -8.79 -10.06 -16.28
CA GLU A 264 -7.62 -9.29 -15.84
C GLU A 264 -6.39 -10.19 -15.74
N GLU A 265 -5.20 -9.58 -15.71
CA GLU A 265 -3.99 -10.25 -15.22
C GLU A 265 -4.02 -10.31 -13.68
N TRP A 266 -4.51 -11.42 -13.13
CA TRP A 266 -4.64 -11.63 -11.70
C TRP A 266 -3.42 -12.37 -11.15
N TYR A 267 -2.80 -11.80 -10.12
CA TYR A 267 -1.65 -12.42 -9.49
C TYR A 267 -2.14 -13.24 -8.31
N TYR A 268 -1.58 -14.43 -8.11
CA TYR A 268 -1.92 -15.28 -6.99
C TYR A 268 -0.76 -16.14 -6.45
N ASN A 269 -1.04 -16.91 -5.40
CA ASN A 269 -0.07 -17.63 -4.58
C ASN A 269 0.95 -16.68 -3.96
N MET A 270 0.46 -15.73 -3.19
CA MET A 270 1.28 -14.73 -2.51
C MET A 270 2.09 -15.34 -1.38
N ARG A 271 3.20 -14.68 -1.05
CA ARG A 271 3.81 -14.78 0.28
C ARG A 271 2.91 -14.05 1.26
N TRP A 272 2.79 -14.59 2.47
CA TRP A 272 1.96 -14.02 3.54
C TRP A 272 2.77 -13.87 4.82
N VAL A 273 2.37 -12.91 5.67
CA VAL A 273 2.73 -12.93 7.09
C VAL A 273 2.41 -14.28 7.71
N GLU A 274 3.17 -14.68 8.73
CA GLU A 274 3.04 -16.00 9.33
C GLU A 274 1.61 -16.25 9.85
N GLY A 275 1.02 -17.37 9.43
CA GLY A 275 -0.34 -17.76 9.79
C GLY A 275 -1.44 -16.85 9.24
N GLU A 276 -1.12 -15.93 8.32
CA GLU A 276 -2.05 -14.93 7.78
C GLU A 276 -2.72 -14.08 8.88
N ILE A 277 -2.02 -13.90 10.01
CA ILE A 277 -2.55 -13.12 11.14
C ILE A 277 -2.78 -11.68 10.70
N GLY A 278 -4.01 -11.20 10.88
CA GLY A 278 -4.42 -9.85 10.49
C GLY A 278 -4.86 -9.72 9.02
N ILE A 279 -4.77 -10.78 8.22
CA ILE A 279 -5.23 -10.75 6.82
C ILE A 279 -6.73 -10.99 6.77
N THR A 280 -7.44 -10.13 6.04
CA THR A 280 -8.80 -10.42 5.54
C THR A 280 -8.75 -10.52 4.03
N ARG A 281 -9.19 -11.67 3.50
CA ARG A 281 -9.21 -11.95 2.07
C ARG A 281 -10.47 -11.33 1.47
N ILE A 282 -10.30 -10.32 0.61
CA ILE A 282 -11.39 -9.46 0.11
C ILE A 282 -11.98 -10.02 -1.19
N LEU A 283 -11.10 -10.40 -2.13
CA LEU A 283 -11.48 -11.04 -3.39
C LEU A 283 -10.71 -12.35 -3.50
N GLU A 284 -11.44 -13.44 -3.68
CA GLU A 284 -10.90 -14.78 -3.89
C GLU A 284 -11.70 -15.50 -4.97
N ASP A 285 -11.02 -16.24 -5.84
CA ASP A 285 -11.66 -17.13 -6.82
C ASP A 285 -10.73 -18.31 -7.13
N VAL A 286 -11.24 -19.38 -7.73
CA VAL A 286 -10.45 -20.56 -8.13
C VAL A 286 -9.96 -20.39 -9.56
N PRO A 287 -8.65 -20.13 -9.80
CA PRO A 287 -8.13 -19.95 -11.16
C PRO A 287 -8.16 -21.26 -11.96
N PRO A 288 -8.17 -21.18 -13.31
CA PRO A 288 -8.05 -22.36 -14.17
C PRO A 288 -6.75 -23.11 -13.89
N GLU A 289 -6.81 -24.44 -13.85
CA GLU A 289 -5.67 -25.26 -13.43
C GLU A 289 -4.45 -25.13 -14.35
N GLU A 290 -4.67 -24.87 -15.64
CA GLU A 290 -3.60 -24.63 -16.61
C GLU A 290 -2.74 -23.40 -16.29
N THR A 291 -3.24 -22.49 -15.45
CA THR A 291 -2.49 -21.31 -15.04
C THR A 291 -1.51 -21.56 -13.90
N ARG A 292 -1.61 -22.70 -13.22
CA ARG A 292 -0.70 -23.11 -12.13
C ARG A 292 0.63 -23.58 -12.72
N THR A 293 1.54 -22.63 -12.92
CA THR A 293 2.78 -22.83 -13.69
C THR A 293 4.04 -22.90 -12.84
N THR A 294 3.98 -22.56 -11.55
CA THR A 294 5.11 -22.72 -10.61
C THR A 294 5.00 -24.04 -9.83
N PRO A 295 6.12 -24.58 -9.31
CA PRO A 295 6.08 -25.79 -8.51
C PRO A 295 5.13 -25.69 -7.30
N ASP A 296 5.06 -24.52 -6.66
CA ASP A 296 4.22 -24.30 -5.48
C ASP A 296 2.73 -24.25 -5.87
N THR A 297 2.37 -23.48 -6.90
CA THR A 297 0.98 -23.44 -7.38
C THR A 297 0.48 -24.83 -7.81
N GLN A 298 1.32 -25.62 -8.49
CA GLN A 298 0.99 -26.99 -8.92
C GLN A 298 0.74 -27.96 -7.77
N ALA A 299 1.30 -27.70 -6.58
CA ALA A 299 1.05 -28.50 -5.39
C ALA A 299 -0.34 -28.23 -4.76
N HIS A 300 -1.07 -27.22 -5.25
CA HIS A 300 -2.35 -26.76 -4.70
C HIS A 300 -3.48 -26.71 -5.74
N PRO A 301 -3.81 -27.84 -6.42
CA PRO A 301 -4.90 -27.87 -7.38
C PRO A 301 -6.25 -27.52 -6.70
N GLY A 302 -7.10 -26.79 -7.41
CA GLY A 302 -8.44 -26.38 -6.95
C GLY A 302 -8.47 -25.40 -5.78
N ARG A 303 -7.31 -24.88 -5.34
CA ARG A 303 -7.26 -23.90 -4.25
C ARG A 303 -7.82 -22.57 -4.70
N SER A 304 -8.76 -22.01 -3.92
CA SER A 304 -9.18 -20.62 -4.09
C SER A 304 -8.02 -19.69 -3.74
N GLU A 305 -7.79 -18.70 -4.59
CA GLU A 305 -6.63 -17.83 -4.55
C GLU A 305 -7.04 -16.38 -4.28
N VAL A 306 -6.26 -15.69 -3.45
CA VAL A 306 -6.51 -14.30 -3.06
C VAL A 306 -5.97 -13.34 -4.11
N THR A 307 -6.84 -12.46 -4.61
CA THR A 307 -6.50 -11.40 -5.57
C THR A 307 -6.65 -9.99 -4.98
N ALA A 308 -7.29 -9.87 -3.81
CA ALA A 308 -7.30 -8.65 -3.02
C ALA A 308 -7.37 -8.98 -1.52
N TRP A 309 -6.65 -8.24 -0.69
CA TRP A 309 -6.64 -8.45 0.76
C TRP A 309 -6.44 -7.15 1.52
N THR A 310 -6.94 -7.11 2.76
CA THR A 310 -6.55 -6.12 3.75
C THR A 310 -5.66 -6.75 4.81
N TYR A 311 -4.84 -5.94 5.46
CA TYR A 311 -3.97 -6.33 6.56
C TYR A 311 -4.08 -5.35 7.72
N ASP A 312 -4.66 -5.80 8.83
CA ASP A 312 -4.61 -5.09 10.10
C ASP A 312 -3.25 -5.34 10.75
N ARG A 313 -2.38 -4.33 10.72
CA ARG A 313 -1.01 -4.47 11.22
C ARG A 313 -1.01 -4.47 12.76
N PRO A 314 -0.11 -5.22 13.42
CA PRO A 314 0.00 -5.24 14.89
C PRO A 314 0.27 -3.88 15.55
N ASP A 315 0.85 -2.93 14.81
CA ASP A 315 1.12 -1.56 15.25
C ASP A 315 -0.09 -0.61 15.10
N GLY A 316 -1.23 -1.13 14.61
CA GLY A 316 -2.45 -0.37 14.40
C GLY A 316 -2.51 0.38 13.06
N GLY A 317 -1.51 0.28 12.19
CA GLY A 317 -1.64 0.70 10.79
C GLY A 317 -2.34 -0.34 9.92
N ARG A 318 -2.47 -0.04 8.63
CA ARG A 318 -3.26 -0.85 7.68
C ARG A 318 -2.56 -1.03 6.34
N GLY A 319 -2.66 -2.22 5.78
CA GLY A 319 -2.20 -2.55 4.44
C GLY A 319 -3.34 -2.99 3.51
N PHE A 320 -3.27 -2.66 2.23
CA PHE A 320 -4.19 -3.19 1.22
C PHE A 320 -3.43 -3.61 -0.04
N GLY A 321 -3.62 -4.85 -0.46
CA GLY A 321 -3.08 -5.36 -1.72
C GLY A 321 -4.20 -5.71 -2.69
N PHE A 322 -3.99 -5.40 -3.95
CA PHE A 322 -4.92 -5.72 -5.04
C PHE A 322 -4.13 -6.05 -6.29
N THR A 323 -4.36 -7.21 -6.89
CA THR A 323 -3.48 -7.74 -7.95
C THR A 323 -3.93 -7.42 -9.36
N GLY A 324 -5.19 -7.01 -9.53
CA GLY A 324 -5.71 -6.53 -10.81
C GLY A 324 -5.25 -5.12 -11.15
N GLY A 325 -5.79 -4.54 -12.23
CA GLY A 325 -5.36 -3.23 -12.74
C GLY A 325 -4.28 -3.35 -13.82
N HIS A 326 -4.22 -4.46 -14.55
CA HIS A 326 -3.39 -4.53 -15.77
C HIS A 326 -4.05 -3.71 -16.87
N TRP A 327 -5.34 -3.96 -17.14
CA TRP A 327 -6.09 -3.27 -18.19
C TRP A 327 -6.73 -1.97 -17.70
N TYR A 328 -6.39 -0.86 -18.35
CA TYR A 328 -7.07 0.43 -18.14
C TYR A 328 -8.58 0.35 -18.38
N GLY A 329 -9.00 -0.52 -19.31
CA GLY A 329 -10.41 -0.79 -19.61
C GLY A 329 -11.24 -1.17 -18.38
N ASN A 330 -10.64 -1.83 -17.38
CA ASN A 330 -11.32 -2.24 -16.17
C ASN A 330 -11.59 -1.08 -15.18
N TRP A 331 -10.99 0.09 -15.40
CA TRP A 331 -11.27 1.31 -14.64
C TRP A 331 -12.40 2.17 -15.24
N ILE A 332 -12.76 1.91 -16.50
CA ILE A 332 -13.67 2.77 -17.25
C ILE A 332 -14.97 2.06 -17.61
N ASP A 333 -16.02 2.86 -17.84
CA ASP A 333 -17.32 2.34 -18.22
C ASP A 333 -17.35 1.99 -19.71
N GLN A 334 -17.34 0.69 -20.00
CA GLN A 334 -17.48 0.14 -21.34
C GLN A 334 -18.47 -1.02 -21.36
N PRO A 335 -19.13 -1.30 -22.50
CA PRO A 335 -19.98 -2.48 -22.65
C PRO A 335 -19.28 -3.79 -22.28
N GLU A 336 -17.98 -3.88 -22.52
CA GLU A 336 -17.13 -5.04 -22.28
C GLU A 336 -16.74 -5.21 -20.80
N THR A 337 -16.81 -4.15 -20.00
CA THR A 337 -16.44 -4.11 -18.57
C THR A 337 -17.63 -3.74 -17.68
N PRO A 338 -18.75 -4.49 -17.73
CA PRO A 338 -20.00 -4.10 -17.06
C PRO A 338 -19.89 -4.03 -15.53
N HIS A 339 -18.83 -4.61 -14.95
CA HIS A 339 -18.58 -4.59 -13.51
C HIS A 339 -17.44 -3.64 -13.09
N ALA A 340 -16.95 -2.78 -13.99
CA ALA A 340 -15.96 -1.76 -13.66
C ALA A 340 -16.36 -0.90 -12.42
N PRO A 341 -17.63 -0.50 -12.21
CA PRO A 341 -18.02 0.19 -10.98
C PRO A 341 -17.76 -0.61 -9.69
N MET A 342 -17.98 -1.93 -9.71
CA MET A 342 -17.76 -2.76 -8.52
C MET A 342 -16.27 -2.96 -8.25
N LEU A 343 -15.46 -3.12 -9.30
CA LEU A 343 -14.00 -3.17 -9.17
C LEU A 343 -13.46 -1.88 -8.55
N ARG A 344 -13.88 -0.74 -9.10
CA ARG A 344 -13.54 0.60 -8.57
C ARG A 344 -13.95 0.74 -7.12
N ARG A 345 -15.15 0.30 -6.74
CA ARG A 345 -15.63 0.36 -5.35
C ARG A 345 -14.73 -0.43 -4.41
N VAL A 346 -14.34 -1.66 -4.75
CA VAL A 346 -13.44 -2.46 -3.91
C VAL A 346 -12.12 -1.73 -3.68
N VAL A 347 -11.51 -1.20 -4.74
CA VAL A 347 -10.20 -0.54 -4.68
C VAL A 347 -10.27 0.79 -3.92
N VAL A 348 -11.24 1.66 -4.24
CA VAL A 348 -11.46 2.93 -3.53
C VAL A 348 -11.71 2.67 -2.04
N GLN A 349 -12.54 1.69 -1.68
CA GLN A 349 -12.78 1.36 -0.28
C GLN A 349 -11.55 0.75 0.41
N GLY A 350 -10.73 -0.04 -0.28
CA GLY A 350 -9.46 -0.54 0.23
C GLY A 350 -8.49 0.59 0.58
N ILE A 351 -8.42 1.62 -0.28
CA ILE A 351 -7.63 2.83 -0.05
C ILE A 351 -8.17 3.62 1.15
N LEU A 352 -9.47 3.94 1.17
CA LEU A 352 -10.11 4.67 2.27
C LEU A 352 -9.96 3.95 3.61
N TRP A 353 -10.16 2.63 3.62
CA TRP A 353 -9.99 1.80 4.80
C TRP A 353 -8.54 1.84 5.30
N SER A 354 -7.56 1.80 4.40
CA SER A 354 -6.14 1.90 4.75
C SER A 354 -5.79 3.25 5.35
N ALA A 355 -6.41 4.32 4.85
CA ALA A 355 -6.34 5.68 5.41
C ALA A 355 -7.13 5.86 6.73
N LYS A 356 -7.74 4.79 7.25
CA LYS A 356 -8.65 4.82 8.41
C LYS A 356 -9.85 5.76 8.24
N HIS A 357 -10.16 6.14 7.01
CA HIS A 357 -11.35 6.91 6.70
C HIS A 357 -12.59 6.01 6.76
N PRO A 358 -13.68 6.42 7.43
CA PRO A 358 -14.90 5.62 7.51
C PRO A 358 -15.52 5.36 6.13
N ILE A 359 -15.85 4.11 5.84
CA ILE A 359 -16.60 3.78 4.62
C ILE A 359 -18.07 4.21 4.78
N PRO A 360 -18.66 4.94 3.81
CA PRO A 360 -20.06 5.32 3.88
C PRO A 360 -20.99 4.10 4.02
N PRO A 361 -22.15 4.20 4.70
CA PRO A 361 -23.04 3.06 4.92
C PRO A 361 -23.55 2.35 3.65
N GLY A 362 -23.59 3.06 2.51
CA GLY A 362 -23.97 2.51 1.20
C GLY A 362 -22.78 2.08 0.33
N GLY A 363 -21.57 2.18 0.86
CA GLY A 363 -20.31 2.06 0.14
C GLY A 363 -19.85 3.39 -0.47
N ALA A 364 -18.57 3.47 -0.82
CA ALA A 364 -18.01 4.66 -1.44
C ALA A 364 -18.66 4.94 -2.83
N PRO A 365 -18.96 6.21 -3.13
CA PRO A 365 -19.34 6.61 -4.49
C PRO A 365 -18.16 6.39 -5.43
N VAL A 366 -18.45 5.88 -6.62
CA VAL A 366 -17.45 5.56 -7.64
C VAL A 366 -18.02 5.82 -9.03
N ASP A 367 -18.76 6.89 -9.21
CA ASP A 367 -19.36 7.22 -10.51
C ASP A 367 -18.29 7.83 -11.42
N LEU A 368 -18.04 7.26 -12.60
CA LEU A 368 -17.09 7.88 -13.55
C LEU A 368 -17.82 8.97 -14.31
N ASP A 369 -17.21 10.16 -14.43
CA ASP A 369 -17.69 11.13 -15.41
C ASP A 369 -17.42 10.57 -16.82
N PRO A 370 -18.43 10.44 -17.70
CA PRO A 370 -18.19 10.03 -19.08
C PRO A 370 -17.14 10.86 -19.82
N ALA A 371 -16.89 12.11 -19.41
CA ALA A 371 -15.85 12.96 -19.96
C ALA A 371 -14.42 12.47 -19.64
N ASP A 372 -14.24 11.66 -18.60
CA ASP A 372 -12.93 11.11 -18.18
C ASP A 372 -12.65 9.73 -18.79
N ASN A 373 -13.65 9.13 -19.44
CA ASN A 373 -13.55 7.79 -20.03
C ASN A 373 -12.57 7.78 -21.22
N GLY A 374 -11.46 7.05 -21.10
CA GLY A 374 -10.49 6.91 -22.19
C GLY A 374 -9.39 7.97 -22.24
N ASN A 375 -9.16 8.71 -21.16
CA ASN A 375 -8.18 9.81 -21.11
C ASN A 375 -6.95 9.51 -20.25
N TYR A 376 -5.96 10.39 -20.38
CA TYR A 376 -4.69 10.40 -19.63
C TYR A 376 -3.77 9.19 -19.90
N ILE A 377 -3.99 8.49 -21.01
CA ILE A 377 -3.29 7.27 -21.39
C ILE A 377 -1.86 7.59 -21.84
N ASP A 378 -0.88 6.74 -21.55
CA ASP A 378 0.53 6.98 -21.90
C ASP A 378 0.78 6.99 -23.42
N THR A 379 1.79 7.75 -23.86
CA THR A 379 2.35 7.67 -25.22
C THR A 379 3.53 6.69 -25.20
N LYS A 380 3.27 5.40 -25.43
CA LYS A 380 4.29 4.35 -25.30
C LYS A 380 5.33 4.35 -26.42
#